data_AF-A0A6G6F340-F1
#
_entry.id   AF-A0A6G6F340-F1
#
_cell.length_a   1.000
_cell.length_b   1.000
_cell.length_c   1.000
_cell.angle_alpha   90.00
_cell.angle_beta   90.00
_cell.angle_gamma   90.00
#
_symmetry.space_group_name_H-M   'P 1'
#
loop_
_entity.id
_entity.type
_entity.pdbx_description
1 polymer ?
#
loop_
_entity_poly.entity_id
_entity_poly.type
_entity_poly.pdbx_seq_one_letter_code
_entity_poly.pdbx_strand_id
1 'polypeptide(L)'
;MLKRISIMLGVLAVLLGSGFVLNKVAAVTIDDVASHFSLGRTQATVGVSGGDIYAIAPDGLSETRLCSLQLQEDFVTRVRIEAKFSNTIGSTLPFLVKFVSFGADEDIAGASDFSGARMRFSGEFTELQANAPMGAPADCEQKMAQFMNRRHKICMVRSSLVPTNNAVFSAYRFDRLQMFLPDSIFAMHKMEKSDAAKELQTQPCPQSSAVPWDVAFRKSLRVINMEDITDT
;
A
#
# COMPACT_ATOMS: atom_id res chain seq x y z
N MET A 1 -42.44 -10.06 -25.65
CA MET A 1 -41.72 -10.67 -24.51
C MET A 1 -40.33 -10.06 -24.28
N LEU A 2 -39.48 -9.91 -25.30
CA LEU A 2 -38.12 -9.33 -25.16
C LEU A 2 -38.07 -8.00 -24.37
N LYS A 3 -38.95 -7.04 -24.65
CA LYS A 3 -38.97 -5.73 -23.98
C LYS A 3 -39.17 -5.81 -22.45
N ARG A 4 -39.96 -6.78 -21.96
CA ARG A 4 -40.18 -7.00 -20.52
C ARG A 4 -38.96 -7.66 -19.86
N ILE A 5 -38.29 -8.55 -20.58
CA ILE A 5 -37.05 -9.21 -20.13
C ILE A 5 -35.91 -8.18 -20.05
N SER A 6 -35.76 -7.30 -21.04
CA SER A 6 -34.74 -6.23 -21.01
C SER A 6 -34.97 -5.23 -19.87
N ILE A 7 -36.22 -4.88 -19.56
CA ILE A 7 -36.54 -4.00 -18.41
C ILE A 7 -36.22 -4.72 -17.10
N MET A 8 -36.60 -6.00 -16.94
CA MET A 8 -36.28 -6.76 -15.73
C MET A 8 -34.76 -6.94 -15.53
N LEU A 9 -34.02 -7.24 -16.59
CA LEU A 9 -32.55 -7.34 -16.54
C LEU A 9 -31.91 -5.99 -16.22
N GLY A 10 -32.44 -4.88 -16.76
CA GLY A 10 -31.97 -3.53 -16.45
C GLY A 10 -32.19 -3.18 -14.97
N VAL A 11 -33.38 -3.46 -14.43
CA VAL A 11 -33.68 -3.23 -13.00
C VAL A 11 -32.80 -4.12 -12.11
N LEU A 12 -32.62 -5.39 -12.47
CA LEU A 12 -31.74 -6.30 -11.74
C LEU A 12 -30.28 -5.82 -11.76
N ALA A 13 -29.77 -5.37 -12.91
CA ALA A 13 -28.43 -4.84 -13.03
C ALA A 13 -28.22 -3.57 -12.19
N VAL A 14 -29.21 -2.67 -12.14
CA VAL A 14 -29.16 -1.48 -11.28
C VAL A 14 -29.19 -1.85 -9.80
N LEU A 15 -30.02 -2.81 -9.40
CA LEU A 15 -30.09 -3.28 -8.01
C LEU A 15 -28.79 -3.97 -7.57
N LEU A 16 -28.22 -4.84 -8.41
CA LEU A 16 -26.94 -5.49 -8.13
C LEU A 16 -25.78 -4.49 -8.11
N GLY A 17 -25.74 -3.56 -9.07
CA GLY A 17 -24.72 -2.52 -9.15
C GLY A 17 -24.76 -1.56 -7.96
N SER A 18 -25.95 -1.09 -7.58
CA SER A 18 -26.13 -0.23 -6.41
C SER A 18 -25.80 -0.95 -5.10
N GLY A 19 -26.21 -2.21 -4.95
CA GLY A 19 -25.83 -3.04 -3.81
C GLY A 19 -24.32 -3.21 -3.68
N PHE A 20 -23.63 -3.47 -4.79
CA PHE A 20 -22.16 -3.60 -4.82
C PHE A 20 -21.45 -2.30 -4.41
N VAL A 21 -21.87 -1.16 -4.97
CA VAL A 21 -21.28 0.15 -4.66
C VAL A 21 -21.51 0.52 -3.19
N LEU A 22 -22.74 0.37 -2.71
CA LEU A 22 -23.08 0.69 -1.32
C LEU A 22 -22.31 -0.18 -0.32
N ASN A 23 -22.11 -1.46 -0.64
CA ASN A 23 -21.32 -2.35 0.19
C ASN A 23 -19.85 -1.92 0.26
N LYS A 24 -19.23 -1.62 -0.88
CA LYS A 24 -17.86 -1.10 -0.91
C LYS A 24 -17.73 0.16 -0.06
N VAL A 25 -18.67 1.10 -0.15
CA VAL A 25 -18.64 2.33 0.66
C VAL A 25 -18.81 2.06 2.16
N ALA A 26 -19.55 1.03 2.55
CA ALA A 26 -19.84 0.70 3.96
C ALA A 26 -18.82 -0.23 4.62
N ALA A 27 -18.01 -0.96 3.84
CA ALA A 27 -17.04 -1.90 4.36
C ALA A 27 -15.73 -1.24 4.83
N VAL A 28 -14.99 -1.93 5.69
CA VAL A 28 -13.59 -1.63 6.05
C VAL A 28 -12.69 -2.71 5.47
N THR A 29 -11.62 -2.32 4.79
CA THR A 29 -10.62 -3.22 4.21
C THR A 29 -9.22 -2.92 4.74
N ILE A 30 -8.27 -3.84 4.49
CA ILE A 30 -6.85 -3.62 4.84
C ILE A 30 -6.25 -2.41 4.11
N ASP A 31 -6.78 -2.07 2.93
CA ASP A 31 -6.36 -0.87 2.20
C ASP A 31 -6.86 0.41 2.89
N ASP A 32 -7.98 0.38 3.62
CA ASP A 32 -8.40 1.51 4.46
C ASP A 32 -7.41 1.74 5.62
N VAL A 33 -6.94 0.65 6.24
CA VAL A 33 -5.91 0.70 7.28
C VAL A 33 -4.63 1.31 6.71
N ALA A 34 -4.12 0.78 5.60
CA ALA A 34 -2.93 1.32 4.93
C ALA A 34 -3.10 2.80 4.56
N SER A 35 -4.26 3.18 4.02
CA SER A 35 -4.55 4.56 3.63
C SER A 35 -4.63 5.50 4.84
N HIS A 36 -5.07 5.03 6.01
CA HIS A 36 -5.05 5.82 7.25
C HIS A 36 -3.62 6.29 7.59
N PHE A 37 -2.64 5.40 7.45
CA PHE A 37 -1.21 5.71 7.60
C PHE A 37 -0.56 6.38 6.39
N SER A 38 -1.36 6.84 5.41
CA SER A 38 -0.89 7.45 4.16
C SER A 38 0.08 6.56 3.37
N LEU A 39 -0.18 5.26 3.39
CA LEU A 39 0.51 4.26 2.56
C LEU A 39 -0.29 3.98 1.29
N GLY A 40 0.36 3.30 0.33
CA GLY A 40 -0.29 2.81 -0.87
C GLY A 40 -1.23 1.64 -0.61
N ARG A 41 -1.75 1.05 -1.69
CA ARG A 41 -2.48 -0.22 -1.61
C ARG A 41 -1.61 -1.31 -0.99
N THR A 42 -2.25 -2.25 -0.33
CA THR A 42 -1.63 -3.47 0.17
C THR A 42 -1.24 -4.36 -1.02
N GLN A 43 -0.02 -4.88 -1.00
CA GLN A 43 0.49 -5.78 -2.04
C GLN A 43 1.04 -7.07 -1.43
N ALA A 44 0.95 -8.16 -2.18
CA ALA A 44 1.57 -9.44 -1.83
C ALA A 44 3.10 -9.35 -1.98
N THR A 45 3.73 -8.69 -1.01
CA THR A 45 5.17 -8.44 -0.94
C THR A 45 5.61 -8.74 0.49
N VAL A 46 6.52 -9.70 0.62
CA VAL A 46 6.93 -10.22 1.93
C VAL A 46 7.91 -9.25 2.59
N GLY A 47 7.60 -8.84 3.83
CA GLY A 47 8.54 -8.18 4.73
C GLY A 47 9.16 -6.91 4.17
N VAL A 48 8.34 -5.99 3.68
CA VAL A 48 8.81 -4.66 3.25
C VAL A 48 9.04 -3.78 4.47
N SER A 49 10.22 -3.19 4.57
CA SER A 49 10.64 -2.33 5.68
C SER A 49 11.09 -0.96 5.18
N GLY A 50 10.99 0.05 6.05
CA GLY A 50 11.64 1.34 5.82
C GLY A 50 13.13 1.14 5.50
N GLY A 51 13.60 1.68 4.38
CA GLY A 51 14.97 1.53 3.90
C GLY A 51 15.13 0.49 2.78
N ASP A 52 14.08 -0.25 2.43
CA ASP A 52 14.13 -1.09 1.24
C ASP A 52 14.23 -0.26 -0.04
N ILE A 53 15.04 -0.71 -0.99
CA ILE A 53 15.31 0.00 -2.24
C ILE A 53 14.66 -0.77 -3.39
N TYR A 54 13.89 -0.07 -4.20
CA TYR A 54 13.16 -0.60 -5.34
C TYR A 54 13.55 0.10 -6.63
N ALA A 55 13.60 -0.66 -7.72
CA ALA A 55 13.55 -0.13 -9.08
C ALA A 55 12.09 -0.10 -9.55
N ILE A 56 11.62 1.08 -9.91
CA ILE A 56 10.30 1.30 -10.49
C ILE A 56 10.47 1.47 -11.99
N ALA A 57 9.77 0.64 -12.76
CA ALA A 57 9.84 0.66 -14.21
C ALA A 57 9.34 1.99 -14.80
N PRO A 58 9.71 2.31 -16.06
CA PRO A 58 9.29 3.54 -16.72
C PRO A 58 7.77 3.71 -16.83
N ASP A 59 7.02 2.59 -16.86
CA ASP A 59 5.57 2.56 -16.89
C ASP A 59 4.93 2.88 -15.52
N GLY A 60 5.72 2.86 -14.44
CA GLY A 60 5.25 3.05 -13.07
C GLY A 60 4.40 1.91 -12.52
N LEU A 61 4.27 0.80 -13.25
CA LEU A 61 3.38 -0.31 -12.90
C LEU A 61 4.11 -1.49 -12.25
N SER A 62 5.39 -1.66 -12.58
CA SER A 62 6.21 -2.74 -12.03
C SER A 62 7.28 -2.21 -11.09
N GLU A 63 7.41 -2.90 -9.96
CA GLU A 63 8.28 -2.55 -8.85
C GLU A 63 9.15 -3.78 -8.55
N THR A 64 10.48 -3.61 -8.58
CA THR A 64 11.44 -4.69 -8.32
C THR A 64 12.28 -4.33 -7.10
N ARG A 65 12.19 -5.11 -6.02
CA ARG A 65 13.06 -4.95 -4.85
C ARG A 65 14.51 -5.26 -5.25
N LEU A 66 15.41 -4.33 -4.99
CA LEU A 66 16.84 -4.47 -5.31
C LEU A 66 17.63 -4.98 -4.11
N CYS A 67 17.44 -4.33 -2.96
CA CYS A 67 18.17 -4.56 -1.72
C CYS A 67 17.46 -3.87 -0.55
N SER A 68 18.00 -4.08 0.65
CA SER A 68 17.49 -3.51 1.90
C SER A 68 18.62 -2.76 2.58
N LEU A 69 18.40 -1.52 3.00
CA LEU A 69 19.40 -0.79 3.78
C LEU A 69 19.50 -1.39 5.18
N GLN A 70 20.72 -1.75 5.59
CA GLN A 70 21.01 -2.03 6.99
C GLN A 70 21.10 -0.71 7.74
N LEU A 71 19.94 -0.23 8.21
CA LEU A 71 19.86 0.99 9.01
C LEU A 71 20.02 0.66 10.49
N GLN A 72 20.75 1.52 11.21
CA GLN A 72 20.76 1.47 12.67
C GLN A 72 19.35 1.75 13.19
N GLU A 73 19.01 1.17 14.35
CA GLU A 73 17.65 1.29 14.92
C GLU A 73 17.26 2.75 15.17
N ASP A 74 18.23 3.61 15.44
CA ASP A 74 18.02 5.05 15.64
C ASP A 74 17.46 5.78 14.41
N PHE A 75 17.57 5.22 13.20
CA PHE A 75 17.05 5.82 11.97
C PHE A 75 15.69 5.27 11.56
N VAL A 76 15.17 4.27 12.26
CA VAL A 76 13.92 3.59 11.92
C VAL A 76 13.01 3.56 13.15
N THR A 77 11.92 4.31 13.08
CA THR A 77 10.86 4.21 14.08
C THR A 77 10.01 2.97 13.77
N ARG A 78 9.97 2.02 14.70
CA ARG A 78 9.08 0.85 14.64
C ARG A 78 8.00 1.00 15.70
N VAL A 79 6.74 0.97 15.28
CA VAL A 79 5.58 1.05 16.17
C VAL A 79 4.70 -0.16 15.92
N ARG A 80 4.45 -0.93 16.98
CA ARG A 80 3.43 -1.97 16.93
C ARG A 80 2.06 -1.30 16.97
N ILE A 81 1.24 -1.60 15.97
CA ILE A 81 -0.12 -1.09 15.85
C ILE A 81 -1.07 -2.20 16.27
N GLU A 82 -1.95 -1.90 17.21
CA GLU A 82 -3.06 -2.75 17.59
C GLU A 82 -4.32 -1.91 17.78
N ALA A 83 -5.21 -1.97 16.78
CA ALA A 83 -6.32 -1.04 16.69
C ALA A 83 -7.57 -1.68 16.09
N LYS A 84 -8.73 -1.09 16.38
CA LYS A 84 -10.00 -1.37 15.70
C LYS A 84 -10.30 -0.25 14.73
N PHE A 85 -10.60 -0.61 13.51
CA PHE A 85 -11.07 0.29 12.48
C PHE A 85 -12.58 0.11 12.33
N SER A 86 -13.33 1.21 12.22
CA SER A 86 -14.76 1.16 11.99
C SER A 86 -15.18 2.17 10.93
N ASN A 87 -16.17 1.80 10.11
CA ASN A 87 -16.81 2.68 9.15
C ASN A 87 -18.13 3.18 9.72
N THR A 88 -18.26 4.50 9.84
CA THR A 88 -19.46 5.16 10.38
C THR A 88 -20.70 4.81 9.56
N ILE A 89 -20.60 4.77 8.22
CA ILE A 89 -21.73 4.46 7.33
C ILE A 89 -22.22 3.03 7.57
N GLY A 90 -21.30 2.06 7.60
CA GLY A 90 -21.64 0.65 7.83
C GLY A 90 -22.14 0.39 9.26
N SER A 91 -21.67 1.17 10.24
CA SER A 91 -22.13 1.09 11.63
C SER A 91 -23.54 1.65 11.80
N THR A 92 -23.89 2.74 11.10
CA THR A 92 -25.24 3.33 11.13
C THR A 92 -26.25 2.53 10.30
N LEU A 93 -25.82 1.95 9.17
CA LEU A 93 -26.68 1.22 8.24
C LEU A 93 -26.20 -0.23 8.08
N PRO A 94 -26.38 -1.08 9.11
CA PRO A 94 -25.81 -2.44 9.16
C PRO A 94 -26.35 -3.38 8.08
N PHE A 95 -27.49 -3.07 7.45
CA PHE A 95 -28.02 -3.87 6.33
C PHE A 95 -27.15 -3.79 5.07
N LEU A 96 -26.37 -2.71 4.89
CA LEU A 96 -25.50 -2.53 3.72
C LEU A 96 -24.31 -3.49 3.70
N VAL A 97 -23.86 -3.94 4.88
CA VAL A 97 -22.74 -4.86 5.05
C VAL A 97 -23.17 -6.33 5.19
N LYS A 98 -24.42 -6.59 5.63
CA LYS A 98 -24.95 -7.95 5.84
C LYS A 98 -25.23 -8.76 4.56
N PHE A 99 -25.37 -8.12 3.40
CA PHE A 99 -25.69 -8.82 2.14
C PHE A 99 -24.54 -9.70 1.58
N VAL A 100 -23.31 -9.58 2.11
CA VAL A 100 -22.11 -10.25 1.58
C VAL A 100 -21.51 -11.29 2.55
N SER A 101 -21.89 -11.28 3.83
CA SER A 101 -21.46 -12.34 4.77
C SER A 101 -22.07 -13.71 4.44
N PHE A 102 -22.93 -13.82 3.42
CA PHE A 102 -23.54 -15.07 2.96
C PHE A 102 -22.62 -15.91 2.05
N GLY A 103 -21.35 -15.51 1.85
CA GLY A 103 -20.40 -16.28 1.03
C GLY A 103 -18.92 -15.93 1.24
N ALA A 104 -18.57 -15.21 2.30
CA ALA A 104 -17.18 -15.06 2.73
C ALA A 104 -16.96 -16.10 3.84
N ASP A 105 -16.14 -17.12 3.56
CA ASP A 105 -15.81 -18.20 4.50
C ASP A 105 -15.47 -17.65 5.89
N GLU A 106 -16.14 -18.21 6.90
CA GLU A 106 -16.01 -17.90 8.33
C GLU A 106 -14.65 -18.30 8.94
N ASP A 107 -13.67 -18.71 8.13
CA ASP A 107 -12.42 -19.32 8.59
C ASP A 107 -11.26 -18.33 8.85
N ILE A 108 -11.48 -17.02 8.71
CA ILE A 108 -10.50 -16.01 9.12
C ILE A 108 -10.95 -15.38 10.44
N ALA A 109 -10.59 -16.06 11.53
CA ALA A 109 -10.52 -15.58 12.92
C ALA A 109 -11.77 -14.87 13.49
N GLY A 110 -12.57 -15.63 14.25
CA GLY A 110 -13.43 -15.12 15.32
C GLY A 110 -14.58 -14.21 14.87
N ALA A 111 -15.80 -14.77 14.83
CA ALA A 111 -17.05 -14.12 14.41
C ALA A 111 -17.46 -12.83 15.19
N SER A 112 -16.62 -12.29 16.07
CA SER A 112 -16.80 -10.98 16.71
C SER A 112 -15.91 -9.86 16.13
N ASP A 113 -14.84 -10.19 15.39
CA ASP A 113 -13.80 -9.23 14.97
C ASP A 113 -13.94 -8.76 13.51
N PHE A 114 -14.90 -9.33 12.76
CA PHE A 114 -15.16 -9.02 11.36
C PHE A 114 -16.67 -8.82 11.09
N SER A 115 -17.25 -7.72 11.57
CA SER A 115 -18.48 -7.20 10.93
C SER A 115 -18.01 -6.42 9.71
N GLY A 116 -18.55 -6.56 8.50
CA GLY A 116 -18.00 -5.86 7.31
C GLY A 116 -17.68 -4.36 7.48
N ALA A 117 -18.34 -3.67 8.43
CA ALA A 117 -18.09 -2.28 8.82
C ALA A 117 -17.03 -2.05 9.92
N ARG A 118 -16.39 -3.10 10.45
CA ARG A 118 -15.38 -3.07 11.52
C ARG A 118 -14.29 -4.10 11.27
N MET A 119 -13.04 -3.74 11.53
CA MET A 119 -11.89 -4.62 11.36
C MET A 119 -10.93 -4.42 12.52
N ARG A 120 -10.55 -5.49 13.21
CA ARG A 120 -9.39 -5.48 14.10
C ARG A 120 -8.11 -5.64 13.27
N PHE A 121 -7.11 -4.80 13.53
CA PHE A 121 -5.82 -4.87 12.87
C PHE A 121 -4.70 -4.96 13.91
N SER A 122 -3.74 -5.84 13.65
CA SER A 122 -2.48 -5.93 14.38
C SER A 122 -1.33 -6.03 13.38
N GLY A 123 -0.30 -5.21 13.56
CA GLY A 123 0.83 -5.13 12.65
C GLY A 123 1.99 -4.28 13.17
N GLU A 124 3.03 -4.19 12.37
CA GLU A 124 4.17 -3.32 12.62
C GLU A 124 4.20 -2.21 11.56
N PHE A 125 4.16 -0.97 12.02
CA PHE A 125 4.43 0.21 11.21
C PHE A 125 5.91 0.57 11.35
N THR A 126 6.60 0.72 10.23
CA THR A 126 7.99 1.20 10.21
C THR A 126 8.07 2.51 9.44
N GLU A 127 8.81 3.48 9.96
CA GLU A 127 9.06 4.76 9.29
C GLU A 127 10.52 5.19 9.42
N LEU A 128 11.11 5.58 8.30
CA LEU A 128 12.41 6.22 8.24
C LEU A 128 12.36 7.62 8.81
N GLN A 129 13.30 7.93 9.69
CA GLN A 129 13.49 9.30 10.16
C GLN A 129 14.00 10.19 9.03
N ALA A 130 13.72 11.49 9.12
CA ALA A 130 14.05 12.46 8.07
C ALA A 130 15.56 12.61 7.80
N ASN A 131 16.40 12.25 8.77
CA ASN A 131 17.87 12.27 8.71
C ASN A 131 18.48 10.90 8.38
N ALA A 132 17.68 9.88 8.06
CA ALA A 132 18.19 8.57 7.70
C ALA A 132 19.10 8.68 6.43
N PRO A 133 20.25 7.99 6.41
CA PRO A 133 21.16 8.04 5.29
C PRO A 133 20.53 7.41 4.03
N MET A 134 20.63 8.11 2.90
CA MET A 134 20.12 7.66 1.59
C MET A 134 21.22 7.11 0.66
N GLY A 135 22.33 6.65 1.22
CA GLY A 135 23.44 6.08 0.45
C GLY A 135 23.10 4.69 -0.09
N ALA A 136 23.53 4.37 -1.30
CA ALA A 136 23.41 3.02 -1.85
C ALA A 136 24.36 2.06 -1.11
N PRO A 137 23.91 0.86 -0.71
CA PRO A 137 24.80 -0.20 -0.28
C PRO A 137 25.75 -0.61 -1.42
N ALA A 138 27.03 -0.82 -1.13
CA ALA A 138 28.04 -1.15 -2.16
C ALA A 138 27.71 -2.42 -2.95
N ASP A 139 27.02 -3.39 -2.32
CA ASP A 139 26.55 -4.63 -2.94
C ASP A 139 25.32 -4.43 -3.86
N CYS A 140 24.66 -3.27 -3.78
CA CYS A 140 23.45 -2.94 -4.53
C CYS A 140 23.68 -1.94 -5.67
N GLU A 141 24.75 -1.14 -5.57
CA GLU A 141 25.14 -0.09 -6.52
C GLU A 141 25.14 -0.57 -7.98
N GLN A 142 25.71 -1.75 -8.26
CA GLN A 142 25.76 -2.30 -9.61
C GLN A 142 24.35 -2.54 -10.18
N LYS A 143 23.43 -3.13 -9.40
CA LYS A 143 22.05 -3.39 -9.84
C LYS A 143 21.32 -2.08 -10.06
N MET A 144 21.43 -1.14 -9.12
CA MET A 144 20.82 0.19 -9.23
C MET A 144 21.28 0.90 -10.51
N ALA A 145 22.58 0.88 -10.82
CA ALA A 145 23.13 1.47 -12.03
C ALA A 145 22.60 0.80 -13.31
N GLN A 146 22.50 -0.53 -13.35
CA GLN A 146 21.92 -1.28 -14.47
C GLN A 146 20.45 -0.90 -14.71
N PHE A 147 19.63 -0.87 -13.66
CA PHE A 147 18.22 -0.52 -13.75
C PHE A 147 18.01 0.94 -14.17
N MET A 148 18.83 1.85 -13.65
CA MET A 148 18.74 3.26 -14.01
C MET A 148 19.11 3.51 -15.48
N ASN A 149 20.11 2.81 -16.03
CA ASN A 149 20.38 2.83 -17.48
C ASN A 149 19.25 2.24 -18.33
N ARG A 150 18.41 1.37 -17.75
CA ARG A 150 17.15 0.87 -18.35
C ARG A 150 15.96 1.78 -18.05
N ARG A 151 16.22 3.03 -17.68
CA ARG A 151 15.22 4.06 -17.37
C ARG A 151 14.34 3.82 -16.14
N HIS A 152 14.76 2.96 -15.22
CA HIS A 152 14.01 2.75 -13.98
C HIS A 152 14.36 3.83 -12.95
N LYS A 153 13.37 4.20 -12.13
CA LYS A 153 13.56 5.08 -10.97
C LYS A 153 13.98 4.24 -9.77
N ILE A 154 14.96 4.72 -9.01
CA ILE A 154 15.48 4.01 -7.83
C ILE A 154 14.96 4.67 -6.56
N CYS A 155 13.95 4.06 -5.95
CA CYS A 155 13.17 4.65 -4.86
C CYS A 155 13.37 3.86 -3.57
N MET A 156 13.50 4.58 -2.47
CA MET A 156 13.62 3.99 -1.14
C MET A 156 12.26 4.01 -0.44
N VAL A 157 11.90 2.93 0.24
CA VAL A 157 10.70 2.85 1.06
C VAL A 157 10.88 3.74 2.28
N ARG A 158 10.01 4.74 2.43
CA ARG A 158 10.02 5.67 3.56
C ARG A 158 9.29 5.09 4.75
N SER A 159 8.15 4.45 4.52
CA SER A 159 7.42 3.77 5.58
C SER A 159 6.67 2.57 5.05
N SER A 160 6.44 1.59 5.92
CA SER A 160 5.69 0.39 5.62
C SER A 160 4.78 -0.02 6.78
N LEU A 161 3.79 -0.84 6.45
CA LEU A 161 2.90 -1.50 7.39
C LEU A 161 2.82 -2.97 7.01
N VAL A 162 3.21 -3.82 7.95
CA VAL A 162 3.22 -5.28 7.78
C VAL A 162 2.26 -5.89 8.82
N PRO A 163 1.20 -6.61 8.41
CA PRO A 163 0.29 -7.27 9.35
C PRO A 163 0.99 -8.40 10.10
N THR A 164 0.79 -8.49 11.42
CA THR A 164 1.38 -9.56 12.25
C THR A 164 0.85 -10.94 11.86
N ASN A 165 -0.44 -11.02 11.51
CA ASN A 165 -1.09 -12.28 11.17
C ASN A 165 -0.83 -12.70 9.71
N ASN A 166 -0.25 -11.83 8.88
CA ASN A 166 0.00 -12.12 7.48
C ASN A 166 1.14 -11.26 6.90
N ALA A 167 2.38 -11.69 7.15
CA ALA A 167 3.59 -11.03 6.65
C ALA A 167 3.79 -11.14 5.12
N VAL A 168 2.91 -11.85 4.40
CA VAL A 168 2.92 -11.91 2.93
C VAL A 168 2.42 -10.60 2.33
N PHE A 169 1.61 -9.85 3.07
CA PHE A 169 1.11 -8.56 2.65
C PHE A 169 1.89 -7.43 3.30
N SER A 170 2.19 -6.41 2.51
CA SER A 170 2.76 -5.16 3.00
C SER A 170 2.10 -4.00 2.28
N ALA A 171 1.86 -2.91 2.99
CA ALA A 171 1.60 -1.62 2.39
C ALA A 171 2.80 -0.71 2.64
N TYR A 172 3.18 0.10 1.67
CA TYR A 172 4.34 0.98 1.82
C TYR A 172 4.18 2.26 1.00
N ARG A 173 5.04 3.24 1.31
CA ARG A 173 5.20 4.47 0.54
C ARG A 173 6.69 4.70 0.29
N PHE A 174 7.02 5.24 -0.87
CA PHE A 174 8.39 5.62 -1.17
C PHE A 174 8.69 7.02 -0.63
N ASP A 175 9.97 7.30 -0.41
CA ASP A 175 10.42 8.68 -0.31
C ASP A 175 10.16 9.40 -1.64
N ARG A 176 9.88 10.70 -1.57
CA ARG A 176 9.65 11.52 -2.77
C ARG A 176 10.94 11.67 -3.58
N LEU A 177 12.08 11.71 -2.89
CA LEU A 177 13.38 11.87 -3.51
C LEU A 177 13.88 10.51 -4.01
N GLN A 178 14.37 10.51 -5.25
CA GLN A 178 15.06 9.35 -5.81
C GLN A 178 16.45 9.22 -5.17
N MET A 179 16.93 7.98 -5.01
CA MET A 179 18.32 7.76 -4.65
C MET A 179 19.24 8.22 -5.78
N PHE A 180 20.19 9.09 -5.42
CA PHE A 180 21.18 9.61 -6.35
C PHE A 180 22.35 8.64 -6.50
N LEU A 181 22.69 8.28 -7.74
CA LEU A 181 23.91 7.54 -8.07
C LEU A 181 24.87 8.44 -8.87
N PRO A 182 26.04 8.78 -8.31
CA PRO A 182 27.04 9.55 -9.03
C PRO A 182 27.67 8.74 -10.17
N ASP A 183 28.25 9.46 -11.13
CA ASP A 183 28.88 8.87 -12.31
C ASP A 183 30.06 7.95 -11.96
N SER A 184 30.69 8.17 -10.80
CA SER A 184 31.73 7.30 -10.26
C SER A 184 31.25 5.86 -10.05
N ILE A 185 30.01 5.64 -9.60
CA ILE A 185 29.43 4.29 -9.43
C ILE A 185 29.35 3.56 -10.76
N PHE A 186 28.92 4.26 -11.81
CA PHE A 186 28.85 3.71 -13.16
C PHE A 186 30.24 3.30 -13.66
N ALA A 187 31.21 4.20 -13.54
CA ALA A 187 32.58 3.96 -13.96
C ALA A 187 33.23 2.78 -13.19
N MET A 188 33.01 2.67 -11.87
CA MET A 188 33.50 1.56 -11.05
C MET A 188 32.99 0.20 -11.55
N HIS A 189 31.78 0.14 -12.09
CA HIS A 189 31.19 -1.07 -12.64
C HIS A 189 31.33 -1.19 -14.17
N LYS A 190 32.24 -0.43 -14.79
CA LYS A 190 32.49 -0.44 -16.25
C LYS A 190 31.24 -0.13 -17.09
N MET A 191 30.40 0.76 -16.56
CA MET A 191 29.21 1.27 -17.24
C MET A 191 29.37 2.77 -17.48
N GLU A 192 28.79 3.27 -18.56
CA GLU A 192 28.59 4.70 -18.75
C GLU A 192 27.16 5.07 -18.32
N LYS A 193 27.02 6.20 -17.62
CA LYS A 193 25.71 6.70 -17.23
C LYS A 193 25.05 7.34 -18.44
N SER A 194 24.01 6.69 -18.94
CA SER A 194 23.23 7.19 -20.08
C SER A 194 22.61 8.55 -19.78
N ASP A 195 22.39 9.36 -20.81
CA ASP A 195 21.73 10.66 -20.63
C ASP A 195 20.31 10.51 -20.10
N ALA A 196 19.62 9.43 -20.49
CA ALA A 196 18.31 9.09 -19.91
C ALA A 196 18.40 8.82 -18.41
N ALA A 197 19.46 8.16 -17.93
CA ALA A 197 19.68 7.96 -16.49
C ALA A 197 19.99 9.27 -15.76
N LYS A 198 20.68 10.22 -16.40
CA LYS A 198 20.93 11.56 -15.84
C LYS A 198 19.63 12.34 -15.69
N GLU A 199 18.79 12.34 -16.73
CA GLU A 199 17.49 13.01 -16.70
C GLU A 199 16.57 12.40 -15.63
N LEU A 200 16.52 11.07 -15.55
CA LEU A 200 15.65 10.37 -14.60
C LEU A 200 15.93 10.69 -13.14
N GLN A 201 17.20 10.84 -12.74
CA GLN A 201 17.56 11.18 -11.36
C GLN A 201 16.97 12.50 -10.85
N THR A 202 16.56 13.38 -11.76
CA THR A 202 15.90 14.63 -11.40
C THR A 202 14.39 14.48 -11.15
N GLN A 203 13.82 13.33 -11.53
CA GLN A 203 12.40 13.06 -11.40
C GLN A 203 12.07 12.51 -10.00
N PRO A 204 10.91 12.86 -9.43
CA PRO A 204 10.48 12.31 -8.16
C PRO A 204 10.05 10.84 -8.30
N CYS A 205 10.18 10.14 -7.19
CA CYS A 205 9.55 8.84 -6.98
C CYS A 205 8.03 8.99 -6.80
N PRO A 206 7.23 8.01 -7.26
CA PRO A 206 5.81 7.97 -6.94
C PRO A 206 5.66 7.82 -5.43
N GLN A 207 4.74 8.56 -4.81
CA GLN A 207 4.57 8.51 -3.36
C GLN A 207 4.15 7.12 -2.89
N SER A 208 3.30 6.44 -3.65
CA SER A 208 2.87 5.07 -3.37
C SER A 208 2.22 4.45 -4.60
N SER A 209 1.93 3.16 -4.54
CA SER A 209 1.06 2.50 -5.52
C SER A 209 -0.37 3.06 -5.44
N ALA A 210 -1.10 3.00 -6.56
CA ALA A 210 -2.45 3.56 -6.67
C ALA A 210 -3.43 2.90 -5.68
N VAL A 211 -4.13 3.74 -4.92
CA VAL A 211 -5.15 3.32 -3.95
C VAL A 211 -6.48 3.07 -4.68
N PRO A 212 -7.24 2.02 -4.33
CA PRO A 212 -8.58 1.79 -4.89
C PRO A 212 -9.51 2.98 -4.72
N TRP A 213 -10.39 3.23 -5.70
CA TRP A 213 -11.26 4.41 -5.70
C TRP A 213 -12.18 4.47 -4.46
N ASP A 214 -12.64 3.32 -3.98
CA ASP A 214 -13.57 3.21 -2.86
C ASP A 214 -12.88 3.55 -1.54
N VAL A 215 -11.62 3.15 -1.37
CA VAL A 215 -10.77 3.54 -0.25
C VAL A 215 -10.50 5.04 -0.27
N ALA A 216 -10.14 5.58 -1.44
CA ALA A 216 -9.92 7.03 -1.61
C ALA A 216 -11.19 7.83 -1.28
N PHE A 217 -12.37 7.32 -1.66
CA PHE A 217 -13.66 7.91 -1.34
C PHE A 217 -13.98 7.85 0.16
N ARG A 218 -13.79 6.70 0.83
CA ARG A 218 -13.99 6.59 2.29
C ARG A 218 -13.03 7.49 3.07
N LYS A 219 -11.77 7.60 2.63
CA LYS A 219 -10.78 8.52 3.21
C LYS A 219 -11.17 9.99 3.04
N SER A 220 -11.67 10.39 1.86
CA SER A 220 -12.10 11.78 1.64
C SER A 220 -13.31 12.17 2.49
N LEU A 221 -14.23 11.24 2.72
CA LEU A 221 -15.37 11.41 3.62
C LEU A 221 -15.02 11.32 5.10
N ARG A 222 -13.80 10.88 5.45
CA ARG A 222 -13.36 10.66 6.84
C ARG A 222 -14.31 9.75 7.64
N VAL A 223 -14.85 8.73 6.98
CA VAL A 223 -15.84 7.83 7.61
C VAL A 223 -15.20 6.65 8.34
N ILE A 224 -13.89 6.45 8.17
CA ILE A 224 -13.10 5.42 8.85
C ILE A 224 -12.51 6.01 10.13
N ASN A 225 -12.91 5.45 11.28
CA ASN A 225 -12.37 5.79 12.58
C ASN A 225 -11.40 4.70 13.05
N MET A 226 -10.35 5.11 13.75
CA MET A 226 -9.37 4.23 14.40
C MET A 226 -9.52 4.39 15.91
N GLU A 227 -9.62 3.27 16.62
CA GLU A 227 -9.66 3.19 18.08
C GLU A 227 -8.52 2.26 18.53
N ASP A 228 -7.61 2.78 19.36
CA ASP A 228 -6.54 1.96 19.93
C ASP A 228 -7.11 0.92 20.90
N ILE A 229 -6.58 -0.30 20.84
CA ILE A 229 -6.91 -1.34 21.81
C ILE A 229 -5.87 -1.24 22.93
N THR A 230 -6.08 -0.34 23.88
CA THR A 230 -5.39 -0.43 25.17
C THR A 230 -5.97 -1.61 25.94
N ASP A 231 -5.12 -2.61 26.25
CA ASP A 231 -5.46 -3.69 27.18
C ASP A 231 -5.96 -3.08 28.50
N THR A 232 -7.27 -3.19 28.75
CA THR A 232 -7.88 -3.00 30.07
C THR A 232 -7.87 -4.30 30.84
#